data_AF-A0A846NID0-F1
#
_entry.id   AF-A0A846NID0-F1
#
_cell.length_a   1.000
_cell.length_b   1.000
_cell.length_c   1.000
_cell.angle_alpha   90.00
_cell.angle_beta   90.00
_cell.angle_gamma   90.00
#
_symmetry.space_group_name_H-M   'P 1'
#
loop_
_entity.id
_entity.type
_entity.pdbx_description
1 polymer ?
#
loop_
_entity_poly.entity_id
_entity_poly.type
_entity_poly.pdbx_seq_one_letter_code
_entity_poly.pdbx_strand_id
1 'polypeptide(L)'
;ASGCPNNCCATWIAGVGLKGRLIKEGSNMKQCYDLQIGGRPGKPVQARLIDEKVPAEELKYIIEALLDNYRREKSGYESIGEFCNRHTVEEVKAYLTESGE
;
A
#
# COMPACT_ATOMS: atom_id res chain seq x y z
N ALA A 1 -0.62 -10.29 -1.70
CA ALA A 1 0.68 -9.89 -1.12
C ALA A 1 1.76 -10.84 -1.60
N SER A 2 2.94 -10.36 -1.98
CA SER A 2 4.11 -11.21 -2.27
C SER A 2 5.00 -11.29 -1.03
N GLY A 3 5.41 -12.48 -0.61
CA GLY A 3 6.26 -12.65 0.57
C GLY A 3 7.72 -12.21 0.38
N CYS A 4 8.15 -12.02 -0.86
CA CYS A 4 9.51 -11.67 -1.25
C CYS A 4 9.49 -10.70 -2.47
N PRO A 5 10.64 -10.14 -2.90
CA PRO A 5 10.66 -9.15 -3.97
C PRO A 5 10.37 -9.70 -5.38
N ASN A 6 10.30 -11.03 -5.56
CA ASN A 6 10.12 -11.69 -6.85
C ASN A 6 8.72 -11.51 -7.48
N ASN A 7 7.79 -10.80 -6.81
CA ASN A 7 6.54 -10.32 -7.40
C ASN A 7 5.57 -11.41 -7.92
N CYS A 8 5.60 -12.63 -7.38
CA CYS A 8 4.73 -13.74 -7.81
C CYS A 8 3.22 -13.40 -7.71
N CYS A 9 2.82 -12.46 -6.85
CA CYS A 9 1.44 -11.99 -6.73
C CYS A 9 1.17 -10.67 -7.46
N ALA A 10 1.98 -10.32 -8.46
CA ALA A 10 1.79 -9.16 -9.34
C ALA A 10 1.55 -7.83 -8.59
N THR A 11 2.29 -7.59 -7.50
CA THR A 11 2.10 -6.41 -6.63
C THR A 11 2.38 -5.10 -7.34
N TRP A 12 3.24 -5.09 -8.37
CA TRP A 12 3.51 -3.91 -9.20
C TRP A 12 2.34 -3.40 -10.05
N ILE A 13 1.30 -4.20 -10.25
CA ILE A 13 0.09 -3.79 -10.99
C ILE A 13 -1.17 -3.88 -10.12
N ALA A 14 -1.03 -4.16 -8.83
CA ALA A 14 -2.14 -4.24 -7.91
C ALA A 14 -2.61 -2.82 -7.50
N GLY A 15 -3.91 -2.68 -7.21
CA GLY A 15 -4.45 -1.46 -6.62
C GLY A 15 -3.81 -1.16 -5.26
N VAL A 16 -3.62 -2.20 -4.45
CA VAL A 16 -2.81 -2.21 -3.23
C VAL A 16 -1.90 -3.44 -3.26
N GLY A 17 -0.59 -3.22 -3.27
CA GLY A 17 0.45 -4.22 -3.37
C GLY A 17 1.35 -4.20 -2.15
N LEU A 18 1.67 -5.39 -1.62
CA LEU A 18 2.58 -5.58 -0.51
C LEU A 18 3.75 -6.45 -0.96
N LYS A 19 4.96 -5.91 -0.92
CA LYS A 19 6.20 -6.61 -1.30
C LYS A 19 7.01 -6.91 -0.05
N GLY A 20 7.06 -8.19 0.33
CA GLY A 20 7.74 -8.62 1.55
C GLY A 20 9.25 -8.54 1.46
N ARG A 21 9.86 -8.19 2.60
CA ARG A 21 11.32 -8.19 2.81
C ARG A 21 11.63 -8.49 4.27
N LEU A 22 12.80 -9.09 4.51
CA LEU A 22 13.34 -9.24 5.86
C LEU A 22 14.34 -8.12 6.13
N ILE A 23 14.23 -7.49 7.29
CA ILE A 23 15.12 -6.42 7.75
C ILE A 23 15.82 -6.90 9.02
N LYS A 24 17.12 -6.62 9.13
CA LYS A 24 17.90 -6.95 10.32
C LYS A 24 17.69 -5.85 11.38
N GLU A 25 17.26 -6.26 12.57
CA GLU A 25 17.10 -5.41 13.75
C GLU A 25 17.86 -6.05 14.91
N GLY A 26 19.08 -5.57 15.15
CA GLY A 26 20.01 -6.19 16.10
C GLY A 26 20.38 -7.62 15.69
N SER A 27 20.09 -8.59 16.56
CA SER A 27 20.28 -10.03 16.32
C SER A 27 19.09 -10.70 15.63
N ASN A 28 17.97 -9.99 15.47
CA ASN A 28 16.72 -10.55 14.95
C ASN A 28 16.50 -10.14 13.50
N MET A 29 15.73 -10.96 12.78
CA MET A 29 15.19 -10.61 11.46
C MET A 29 13.70 -10.29 11.64
N LYS A 30 13.28 -9.13 11.14
CA LYS A 30 11.90 -8.67 11.19
C LYS A 30 11.29 -8.71 9.79
N GLN A 31 10.07 -9.23 9.68
CA GLN A 31 9.31 -9.19 8.44
C GLN A 31 8.70 -7.80 8.26
N CYS A 32 9.00 -7.17 7.13
CA CYS A 32 8.44 -5.89 6.72
C CYS A 32 7.91 -5.98 5.29
N TYR A 33 7.19 -4.94 4.88
CA TYR A 33 6.64 -4.84 3.53
C TYR A 33 6.86 -3.44 2.97
N ASP A 34 7.17 -3.38 1.67
CA ASP A 34 7.05 -2.16 0.90
C ASP A 34 5.62 -2.09 0.35
N LEU A 35 4.94 -0.97 0.59
CA LEU A 35 3.56 -0.71 0.22
C LEU A 35 3.52 0.04 -1.12
N GLN A 36 2.86 -0.56 -2.10
CA GLN A 36 2.71 0.00 -3.44
C GLN A 36 1.24 0.19 -3.76
N ILE A 37 0.84 1.35 -4.30
CA ILE A 37 -0.58 1.66 -4.52
C ILE A 37 -0.76 2.29 -5.91
N GLY A 38 -1.92 2.05 -6.52
CA GLY A 38 -2.35 2.74 -7.74
C GLY A 38 -2.20 1.93 -9.03
N GLY A 39 -1.75 0.68 -8.95
CA GLY A 39 -1.67 -0.21 -10.10
C GLY A 39 -3.05 -0.68 -10.57
N ARG A 40 -3.17 -1.07 -11.84
CA ARG A 40 -4.44 -1.58 -12.39
C ARG A 40 -4.22 -2.79 -13.30
N PRO A 41 -4.68 -3.99 -12.91
CA PRO A 41 -4.61 -5.17 -13.77
C PRO A 41 -5.39 -4.94 -15.07
N GLY A 42 -4.81 -5.35 -16.20
CA GLY A 42 -5.42 -5.16 -17.53
C GLY A 42 -5.33 -3.73 -18.09
N LYS A 43 -4.61 -2.82 -17.43
CA LYS A 43 -4.28 -1.47 -17.94
C LYS A 43 -2.77 -1.22 -17.81
N PRO A 44 -2.18 -0.34 -18.63
CA PRO A 44 -0.75 0.00 -18.54
C PRO A 44 -0.49 0.98 -17.39
N VAL A 45 -0.93 0.65 -16.17
CA VAL A 45 -0.79 1.50 -14.97
C VAL A 45 -0.06 0.72 -13.89
N GLN A 46 1.13 1.18 -13.52
CA GLN A 46 1.96 0.60 -12.47
C GLN A 46 1.67 1.26 -11.12
N ALA A 47 1.77 0.47 -10.05
CA ALA A 47 1.68 0.96 -8.69
C ALA A 47 2.92 1.79 -8.32
N ARG A 48 2.71 2.87 -7.58
CA ARG A 48 3.75 3.73 -7.01
C ARG A 48 4.12 3.23 -5.62
N LEU A 49 5.40 3.34 -5.25
CA LEU A 49 5.84 3.09 -3.88
C LEU A 49 5.34 4.21 -2.98
N ILE A 50 4.60 3.87 -1.93
CA ILE A 50 4.02 4.83 -0.98
C ILE A 50 4.77 4.83 0.35
N ASP A 51 5.07 3.62 0.84
CA ASP A 51 5.86 3.47 2.05
C ASP A 51 6.75 2.24 1.98
N GLU A 52 7.85 2.25 2.73
CA GLU A 52 8.86 1.21 2.74
C GLU A 52 9.04 0.65 4.15
N LYS A 53 9.43 -0.62 4.23
CA LYS A 53 9.82 -1.25 5.49
C LYS A 53 8.73 -1.24 6.58
N VAL A 54 7.46 -1.16 6.17
CA VAL A 54 6.32 -1.20 7.08
C VAL A 54 6.31 -2.53 7.85
N PRO A 55 6.34 -2.51 9.19
CA PRO A 55 6.26 -3.72 10.00
C PRO A 55 5.00 -4.55 9.70
N ALA A 56 5.16 -5.88 9.64
CA ALA A 56 4.04 -6.78 9.33
C ALA A 56 2.86 -6.61 10.31
N GLU A 57 3.14 -6.33 11.57
CA GLU A 57 2.17 -6.11 12.64
C GLU A 57 1.37 -4.80 12.50
N GLU A 58 1.93 -3.79 11.82
CA GLU A 58 1.31 -2.48 11.61
C GLU A 58 0.42 -2.45 10.36
N LEU A 59 0.67 -3.35 9.40
CA LEU A 59 -0.03 -3.36 8.11
C LEU A 59 -1.56 -3.34 8.23
N LYS A 60 -2.14 -4.07 9.19
CA LYS A 60 -3.60 -4.11 9.33
C LYS A 60 -4.19 -2.73 9.64
N TYR A 61 -3.52 -1.94 10.47
CA TYR A 61 -3.98 -0.60 10.88
C TYR A 61 -3.79 0.40 9.74
N ILE A 62 -2.66 0.32 9.02
CA ILE A 62 -2.37 1.16 7.86
C ILE A 62 -3.38 0.92 6.73
N ILE A 63 -3.70 -0.35 6.46
CA ILE A 63 -4.69 -0.70 5.42
C ILE A 63 -6.10 -0.27 5.85
N GLU A 64 -6.44 -0.40 7.13
CA GLU A 64 -7.71 0.10 7.68
C GLU A 64 -7.84 1.61 7.50
N ALA A 65 -6.85 2.39 7.93
CA ALA A 65 -6.82 3.84 7.77
C ALA A 65 -6.98 4.26 6.30
N LEU A 66 -6.25 3.62 5.39
CA LEU A 66 -6.37 3.86 3.95
C LEU A 66 -7.79 3.59 3.44
N LEU A 67 -8.39 2.47 3.82
CA LEU A 67 -9.73 2.08 3.38
C LEU A 67 -10.81 3.02 3.92
N ASP A 68 -10.65 3.52 5.14
CA ASP A 68 -11.60 4.45 5.75
C ASP A 68 -11.49 5.85 5.13
N ASN A 69 -10.28 6.33 4.85
CA ASN A 69 -10.08 7.55 4.04
C ASN A 69 -10.69 7.41 2.64
N TYR A 70 -10.41 6.30 1.95
CA TYR A 70 -11.02 6.02 0.65
C TYR A 70 -12.55 5.98 0.71
N ARG A 71 -13.16 5.37 1.74
CA ARG A 71 -14.62 5.34 1.87
C ARG A 71 -15.23 6.72 2.06
N ARG A 72 -14.56 7.59 2.82
CA ARG A 72 -15.01 8.97 3.11
C ARG A 72 -14.88 9.89 1.92
N GLU A 73 -13.77 9.80 1.19
CA GLU A 73 -13.37 10.81 0.21
C GLU A 73 -13.54 10.37 -1.25
N LYS A 74 -13.84 9.09 -1.52
CA LYS A 74 -14.03 8.64 -2.89
C LYS A 74 -15.14 9.39 -3.60
N SER A 75 -14.90 9.71 -4.86
CA SER A 75 -15.88 10.31 -5.75
C SER A 75 -16.50 9.26 -6.67
N GLY A 76 -17.83 9.12 -6.60
CA GLY A 76 -18.58 8.19 -7.43
C GLY A 76 -18.16 6.73 -7.25
N TYR A 77 -17.78 6.09 -8.36
CA TYR A 77 -17.44 4.66 -8.44
C TYR A 77 -15.95 4.40 -8.69
N GLU A 78 -15.09 5.37 -8.40
CA GLU A 78 -13.65 5.16 -8.52
C GLU A 78 -13.20 4.01 -7.60
N SER A 79 -12.21 3.26 -8.05
CA SER A 79 -11.50 2.24 -7.27
C SER A 79 -10.46 2.87 -6.34
N ILE A 80 -9.96 2.11 -5.36
CA ILE A 80 -8.93 2.59 -4.43
C ILE A 80 -7.65 3.05 -5.15
N GLY A 81 -7.28 2.37 -6.24
CA GLY A 81 -6.12 2.76 -7.05
C GLY A 81 -6.37 4.06 -7.80
N GLU A 82 -7.59 4.28 -8.32
CA GLU A 82 -7.96 5.53 -8.98
C GLU A 82 -7.99 6.70 -7.99
N PHE A 83 -8.60 6.50 -6.82
CA PHE A 83 -8.56 7.45 -5.70
C PHE A 83 -7.13 7.88 -5.38
N CYS A 84 -6.25 6.92 -5.07
CA CYS A 84 -4.86 7.22 -4.70
C CYS A 84 -4.04 7.84 -5.85
N ASN A 85 -4.40 7.60 -7.11
CA ASN A 85 -3.72 8.20 -8.26
C ASN A 85 -4.08 9.67 -8.49
N ARG A 86 -5.16 10.19 -7.87
CA ARG A 86 -5.48 11.63 -7.85
C ARG A 86 -4.62 12.42 -6.87
N HIS A 87 -3.91 11.73 -5.98
CA HIS A 87 -3.14 12.30 -4.89
C HIS A 87 -1.63 12.12 -5.09
N THR A 88 -0.84 12.98 -4.47
CA THR A 88 0.63 12.81 -4.40
C THR A 88 1.00 11.61 -3.54
N VAL A 89 2.26 11.18 -3.57
CA VAL A 89 2.71 10.06 -2.71
C VAL A 89 2.60 10.47 -1.24
N GLU A 90 2.89 11.72 -0.93
CA GLU A 90 2.85 12.30 0.41
C GLU A 90 1.42 12.37 0.95
N GLU A 91 0.46 12.80 0.11
CA GLU A 91 -0.96 12.81 0.47
C GLU A 91 -1.48 11.39 0.72
N VAL A 92 -1.14 10.43 -0.15
CA VAL A 92 -1.53 9.02 0.07
C VAL A 92 -0.90 8.48 1.35
N LYS A 93 0.33 8.87 1.67
CA LYS A 93 1.00 8.47 2.91
C LYS A 93 0.30 9.03 4.15
N ALA A 94 -0.22 10.26 4.10
CA ALA A 94 -1.00 10.83 5.19
C ALA A 94 -2.27 10.02 5.49
N TYR A 95 -2.96 9.53 4.45
CA TYR A 95 -4.13 8.65 4.61
C TYR A 95 -3.82 7.29 5.27
N LEU A 96 -2.55 6.90 5.43
CA LEU A 96 -2.17 5.64 6.08
C LEU A 96 -2.16 5.73 7.62
N THR A 97 -2.17 6.94 8.17
CA THR A 97 -2.08 7.17 9.63
C THR A 97 -3.29 7.88 10.22
N GLU A 98 -4.04 8.60 9.41
CA GLU A 98 -5.22 9.37 9.86
C GLU A 98 -6.50 8.55 9.72
N SER A 99 -6.77 7.67 10.70
CA SER A 99 -8.09 7.06 10.84
C SER A 99 -9.05 8.10 11.42
N GLY A 100 -10.21 8.30 10.79
CA GLY A 100 -11.26 9.15 11.35
C GLY A 100 -11.75 8.61 12.69
N GLU A 101 -11.91 9.50 13.66
CA GLU A 101 -12.61 9.26 14.94
C GLU A 101 -14.03 8.71 14.74
#